data_AF-A0A2M7FGU5-F1
#
_entry.id   AF-A0A2M7FGU5-F1
#
_cell.length_a   1.000
_cell.length_b   1.000
_cell.length_c   1.000
_cell.angle_alpha   90.00
_cell.angle_beta   90.00
_cell.angle_gamma   90.00
#
_symmetry.space_group_name_H-M   'P 1'
#
loop_
_entity.id
_entity.type
_entity.pdbx_description
1 polymer ?
#
loop_
_entity_poly.entity_id
_entity_poly.type
_entity_poly.pdbx_seq_one_letter_code
_entity_poly.pdbx_strand_id
1 'polypeptide(L)'
;MITKVSIRPGCISCKNCERTCPNIFRVEGTSWVVNSDYQTNGAAIYEAARNCPVQVIAVEDNDPARPTATQQEIQAFFVEKRQKARGVLEFDFRTETEGTFTPGQFASLHLQDAAGEFARCYSIRSWRNGIIRFCIKMLPNGRGSAVLQSLAKDVHITLQAGLGSFCLEQTSRPKLYIATGTGIAPIMAMIEATPANIPCHVLFGGATKDDILYAEELRAYPAVTTTICLSKETMSMPGVVQGRVTDALKKMDDHLTTKADIYVCGNPRMVDDVRAILRAQGVPEERIHYEHFVSAAPADSLAHLASSRETGASDGEIALRFLLPWFQRLLLIASALTPMLALVPERTAFLWDLSLYAVILLMILRPLRDIFPKNRLFPRLIPLRKELGIFSASVVAASALIHYTSLGFDFLGTYFQAAYWSFEKNQFAAHMGELTGVILLLTSNTLSQKLLGPNWKRLQRLSYVYFFSGAWYVWASFGKTAGLVGMILVLTLSLLAFALNRLRPTHA
;
A
#
# COMPACT_ATOMS: atom_id res chain seq x y z
N MET A 1 33.08 -10.23 -11.53
CA MET A 1 32.96 -9.19 -10.47
C MET A 1 32.14 -8.05 -11.04
N ILE A 2 31.16 -7.54 -10.28
CA ILE A 2 30.35 -6.39 -10.71
C ILE A 2 31.22 -5.14 -10.71
N THR A 3 31.33 -4.47 -11.85
CA THR A 3 32.12 -3.24 -12.01
C THR A 3 31.25 -2.00 -11.84
N LYS A 4 29.99 -2.07 -12.25
CA LYS A 4 29.07 -0.94 -12.19
C LYS A 4 27.61 -1.39 -12.14
N VAL A 5 26.80 -0.65 -11.40
CA VAL A 5 25.34 -0.79 -11.38
C VAL A 5 24.73 0.55 -11.77
N SER A 6 23.76 0.55 -12.67
CA SER A 6 23.04 1.75 -13.09
C SER A 6 21.55 1.48 -13.26
N ILE A 7 20.74 2.54 -13.18
CA ILE A 7 19.30 2.49 -13.40
C ILE A 7 18.99 3.22 -14.71
N ARG A 8 18.47 2.50 -15.69
CA ARG A 8 17.99 3.07 -16.96
C ARG A 8 16.67 3.84 -16.73
N PRO A 9 16.32 4.78 -17.62
CA PRO A 9 14.98 5.38 -17.63
C PRO A 9 13.88 4.32 -17.69
N GLY A 10 12.66 4.66 -17.24
CA GLY A 10 11.52 3.73 -17.24
C GLY A 10 11.19 3.09 -15.89
N CYS A 11 11.85 3.50 -14.80
CA CYS A 11 11.53 3.00 -13.47
C CYS A 11 10.09 3.35 -13.04
N ILE A 12 9.33 2.33 -12.61
CA ILE A 12 7.93 2.46 -12.16
C ILE A 12 7.78 2.62 -10.63
N SER A 13 8.88 2.68 -9.90
CA SER A 13 8.89 2.85 -8.44
C SER A 13 8.16 1.75 -7.64
N CYS A 14 8.25 0.50 -8.09
CA CYS A 14 7.66 -0.65 -7.40
C CYS A 14 8.32 -0.99 -6.04
N LYS A 15 9.51 -0.44 -5.78
CA LYS A 15 10.35 -0.68 -4.58
C LYS A 15 10.88 -2.10 -4.40
N ASN A 16 10.75 -2.99 -5.39
CA ASN A 16 11.30 -4.36 -5.30
C ASN A 16 12.81 -4.32 -5.06
N CYS A 17 13.55 -3.52 -5.83
CA CYS A 17 15.00 -3.39 -5.69
C CYS A 17 15.44 -2.87 -4.31
N GLU A 18 14.77 -1.85 -3.77
CA GLU A 18 15.03 -1.34 -2.43
C GLU A 18 14.71 -2.36 -1.34
N ARG A 19 13.68 -3.21 -1.52
CA ARG A 19 13.38 -4.29 -0.56
C ARG A 19 14.41 -5.41 -0.60
N THR A 20 14.86 -5.79 -1.81
CA THR A 20 15.82 -6.88 -2.01
C THR A 20 17.23 -6.46 -1.61
N CYS A 21 17.66 -5.24 -1.96
CA CYS A 21 19.00 -4.74 -1.66
C CYS A 21 18.96 -3.28 -1.18
N PRO A 22 18.48 -3.02 0.06
CA PRO A 22 18.31 -1.66 0.60
C PRO A 22 19.62 -0.89 0.82
N ASN A 23 20.75 -1.60 0.80
CA ASN A 23 22.07 -1.00 0.93
C ASN A 23 22.54 -0.37 -0.38
N ILE A 24 22.04 -0.86 -1.53
CA ILE A 24 22.45 -0.41 -2.87
C ILE A 24 21.36 0.45 -3.51
N PHE A 25 20.07 0.11 -3.34
CA PHE A 25 18.97 0.82 -4.02
C PHE A 25 18.08 1.61 -3.05
N ARG A 26 17.70 2.81 -3.47
CA ARG A 26 16.62 3.60 -2.88
C ARG A 26 15.62 4.01 -3.96
N VAL A 27 14.35 4.12 -3.58
CA VAL A 27 13.28 4.49 -4.50
C VAL A 27 12.45 5.66 -3.95
N GLU A 28 12.62 6.84 -4.56
CA GLU A 28 11.74 7.99 -4.36
C GLU A 28 11.41 8.65 -5.71
N GLY A 29 10.35 8.17 -6.37
CA GLY A 29 9.95 8.63 -7.70
C GLY A 29 10.60 7.82 -8.83
N THR A 30 11.93 7.72 -8.82
CA THR A 30 12.71 6.74 -9.60
C THR A 30 13.63 5.93 -8.67
N SER A 31 14.22 4.84 -9.17
CA SER A 31 15.22 4.08 -8.41
C SER A 31 16.60 4.72 -8.65
N TRP A 32 17.45 4.72 -7.62
CA TRP A 32 18.85 5.13 -7.75
C TRP A 32 19.76 4.27 -6.89
N VAL A 33 21.03 4.23 -7.30
CA VAL A 33 22.11 3.54 -6.59
C VAL A 33 22.68 4.48 -5.53
N VAL A 34 22.63 4.08 -4.25
CA VAL A 34 23.10 4.89 -3.11
C VAL A 34 24.47 4.49 -2.59
N ASN A 35 24.98 3.33 -3.00
CA ASN A 35 26.26 2.81 -2.53
C ASN A 35 26.92 1.96 -3.64
N SER A 36 28.25 2.02 -3.72
CA SER A 36 29.09 1.30 -4.68
C SER A 36 29.73 0.01 -4.14
N ASP A 37 29.34 -0.45 -2.94
CA ASP A 37 29.76 -1.74 -2.35
C ASP A 37 29.12 -2.95 -3.08
N TYR A 38 29.46 -3.11 -4.37
CA TYR A 38 28.86 -4.11 -5.23
C TYR A 38 29.33 -5.54 -4.93
N GLN A 39 30.55 -5.70 -4.40
CA GLN A 39 31.09 -7.04 -4.16
C GLN A 39 30.38 -7.72 -2.97
N THR A 40 30.20 -7.00 -1.86
CA THR A 40 29.51 -7.53 -0.67
C THR A 40 28.03 -7.79 -0.94
N ASN A 41 27.42 -7.02 -1.85
CA ASN A 41 25.99 -7.07 -2.16
C ASN A 41 25.65 -7.79 -3.49
N GLY A 42 26.62 -8.45 -4.13
CA GLY A 42 26.49 -8.91 -5.51
C GLY A 42 25.27 -9.83 -5.76
N ALA A 43 25.03 -10.81 -4.90
CA ALA A 43 23.89 -11.71 -5.01
C ALA A 43 22.54 -10.96 -4.95
N ALA A 44 22.42 -10.02 -4.01
CA ALA A 44 21.21 -9.21 -3.83
C ALA A 44 21.01 -8.21 -4.99
N ILE A 45 22.09 -7.70 -5.60
CA ILE A 45 22.02 -6.86 -6.80
C ILE A 45 21.46 -7.66 -7.98
N TYR A 46 21.98 -8.86 -8.25
CA TYR A 46 21.46 -9.70 -9.33
C TYR A 46 20.03 -10.18 -9.06
N GLU A 47 19.67 -10.44 -7.81
CA GLU A 47 18.29 -10.74 -7.44
C GLU A 47 17.37 -9.53 -7.66
N ALA A 48 17.78 -8.33 -7.25
CA ALA A 48 17.03 -7.10 -7.48
C ALA A 48 16.84 -6.82 -8.98
N ALA A 49 17.88 -7.05 -9.79
CA ALA A 49 17.81 -6.91 -11.24
C ALA A 49 16.84 -7.92 -11.87
N ARG A 50 16.92 -9.21 -11.48
CA ARG A 50 15.98 -10.26 -11.94
C ARG A 50 14.54 -9.98 -11.54
N ASN A 51 14.32 -9.44 -10.34
CA ASN A 51 12.99 -9.13 -9.81
C ASN A 51 12.48 -7.74 -10.21
N CYS A 52 13.22 -7.01 -11.05
CA CYS A 52 12.79 -5.73 -11.59
C CYS A 52 11.77 -5.96 -12.71
N PRO A 53 10.48 -5.60 -12.51
CA PRO A 53 9.43 -5.91 -13.47
C PRO A 53 9.62 -5.24 -14.84
N VAL A 54 10.31 -4.09 -14.85
CA VAL A 54 10.62 -3.29 -16.05
C VAL A 54 12.10 -3.39 -16.43
N GLN A 55 12.87 -4.29 -15.80
CA GLN A 55 14.27 -4.59 -16.13
C GLN A 55 15.21 -3.38 -16.30
N VAL A 56 14.95 -2.28 -15.59
CA VAL A 56 15.75 -1.04 -15.69
C VAL A 56 17.10 -1.10 -14.98
N ILE A 57 17.39 -2.17 -14.23
CA ILE A 57 18.65 -2.31 -13.47
C ILE A 57 19.70 -2.93 -14.39
N ALA A 58 20.65 -2.11 -14.82
CA ALA A 58 21.79 -2.56 -15.61
C ALA A 58 22.97 -2.88 -14.67
N VAL A 59 23.46 -4.11 -14.76
CA VAL A 59 24.62 -4.60 -14.00
C VAL A 59 25.73 -4.88 -15.01
N GLU A 60 26.81 -4.12 -14.93
CA GLU A 60 28.03 -4.36 -15.70
C GLU A 60 28.95 -5.24 -14.84
N ASP A 61 29.41 -6.35 -15.41
CA ASP A 61 30.38 -7.23 -14.79
C ASP A 61 31.42 -7.69 -15.83
N ASN A 62 32.52 -8.27 -15.34
CA ASN A 62 33.60 -8.75 -16.21
C ASN A 62 33.29 -10.08 -16.94
N ASP A 63 32.04 -10.57 -16.91
CA ASP A 63 31.65 -11.83 -17.54
C ASP A 63 30.93 -11.55 -18.88
N PRO A 64 31.62 -11.63 -20.03
CA PRO A 64 31.05 -11.31 -21.35
C PRO A 64 29.95 -12.29 -21.79
N ALA A 65 29.71 -13.39 -21.07
CA ALA A 65 28.70 -14.39 -21.42
C ALA A 65 27.29 -14.06 -20.90
N ARG A 66 27.13 -13.01 -20.08
CA ARG A 66 25.82 -12.70 -19.47
C ARG A 66 25.06 -11.68 -20.33
N PRO A 67 23.92 -12.05 -20.95
CA PRO A 67 23.22 -11.15 -21.87
C PRO A 67 22.69 -9.94 -21.10
N THR A 68 23.21 -8.76 -21.46
CA THR A 68 22.55 -7.49 -21.14
C THR A 68 21.20 -7.50 -21.83
N ALA A 69 20.11 -7.66 -21.08
CA ALA A 69 18.77 -7.55 -21.63
C ALA A 69 18.60 -6.12 -22.18
N THR A 70 18.74 -5.97 -23.49
CA THR A 70 18.45 -4.73 -24.21
C THR A 70 17.00 -4.82 -24.63
N GLN A 71 16.11 -4.33 -23.76
CA GLN A 71 14.71 -4.19 -24.14
C GLN A 71 14.58 -3.06 -25.17
N GLN A 72 13.89 -3.33 -26.26
CA GLN A 72 13.69 -2.38 -27.34
C GLN A 72 12.62 -1.37 -26.93
N GLU A 73 12.98 -0.09 -26.90
CA GLU A 73 12.02 1.00 -26.80
C GLU A 73 11.28 1.15 -28.12
N ILE A 74 9.97 1.35 -28.03
CA ILE A 74 9.07 1.44 -29.16
C ILE A 74 8.42 2.81 -29.12
N GLN A 75 8.57 3.55 -30.20
CA GLN A 75 7.82 4.78 -30.40
C GLN A 75 6.42 4.43 -30.89
N ALA A 76 5.43 5.08 -30.28
CA ALA A 76 4.04 4.93 -30.65
C ALA A 76 3.34 6.28 -30.60
N PHE A 77 2.28 6.44 -31.38
CA PHE A 77 1.47 7.65 -31.40
C PHE A 77 0.03 7.35 -31.03
N PHE A 78 -0.56 8.23 -30.22
CA PHE A 78 -1.92 8.06 -29.72
C PHE A 78 -2.94 8.21 -30.86
N VAL A 79 -3.78 7.20 -31.06
CA VAL A 79 -4.79 7.18 -32.12
C VAL A 79 -6.13 7.66 -31.59
N GLU A 80 -6.63 6.99 -30.55
CA GLU A 80 -7.93 7.30 -29.96
C GLU A 80 -8.11 6.67 -28.58
N LYS A 81 -9.12 7.18 -27.84
CA LYS A 81 -9.59 6.60 -26.59
C LYS A 81 -11.10 6.44 -26.59
N ARG A 82 -11.59 5.35 -26.01
CA ARG A 82 -13.03 5.02 -25.94
C ARG A 82 -13.43 4.70 -24.51
N GLN A 83 -14.63 5.14 -24.10
CA GLN A 83 -15.19 4.78 -22.80
C GLN A 83 -15.69 3.32 -22.83
N LYS A 84 -15.23 2.47 -21.90
CA LYS A 84 -15.69 1.08 -21.78
C LYS A 84 -16.58 0.82 -20.56
N ALA A 85 -16.31 1.50 -19.45
CA ALA A 85 -17.10 1.46 -18.22
C ALA A 85 -16.85 2.73 -17.41
N ARG A 86 -17.58 2.99 -16.33
CA ARG A 86 -17.36 4.20 -15.51
C ARG A 86 -15.90 4.29 -15.02
N GLY A 87 -15.19 5.33 -15.47
CA GLY A 87 -13.79 5.54 -15.11
C GLY A 87 -12.82 4.53 -15.73
N VAL A 88 -13.22 3.80 -16.79
CA VAL A 88 -12.33 2.92 -17.56
C VAL A 88 -12.36 3.34 -19.03
N LEU A 89 -11.16 3.62 -19.55
CA LEU A 89 -10.93 4.02 -20.93
C LEU A 89 -10.06 2.97 -21.62
N GLU A 90 -10.37 2.69 -22.87
CA GLU A 90 -9.52 1.94 -23.77
C GLU A 90 -8.71 2.90 -24.63
N PHE A 91 -7.43 2.65 -24.81
CA PHE A 91 -6.50 3.49 -25.57
C PHE A 91 -5.86 2.66 -26.68
N ASP A 92 -5.86 3.21 -27.89
CA ASP A 92 -5.14 2.68 -29.05
C ASP A 92 -3.95 3.57 -29.35
N PHE A 93 -2.77 2.95 -29.46
CA PHE A 93 -1.56 3.60 -29.93
C PHE A 93 -1.06 2.87 -31.17
N ARG A 94 -0.62 3.60 -32.18
CA ARG A 94 0.03 3.02 -33.36
C ARG A 94 1.53 2.98 -33.14
N THR A 95 2.13 1.81 -33.22
CA THR A 95 3.57 1.59 -33.08
C THR A 95 4.26 1.83 -34.43
N GLU A 96 5.45 2.44 -34.41
CA GLU A 96 6.25 2.65 -35.62
C GLU A 96 6.79 1.34 -36.20
N THR A 97 7.07 0.38 -35.33
CA THR A 97 7.46 -0.99 -35.68
C THR A 97 6.38 -1.97 -35.27
N GLU A 98 6.24 -3.05 -36.03
CA GLU A 98 5.53 -4.22 -35.52
C GLU A 98 6.33 -4.85 -34.40
N GLY A 99 5.65 -5.31 -33.36
CA GLY A 99 6.26 -6.05 -32.28
C GLY A 99 5.39 -7.21 -31.85
N THR A 100 5.96 -8.03 -30.99
CA THR A 100 5.30 -9.23 -30.48
C THR A 100 5.20 -9.13 -28.96
N PHE A 101 4.19 -9.80 -28.41
CA PHE A 101 4.04 -9.98 -26.98
C PHE A 101 3.43 -11.35 -26.74
N THR A 102 3.71 -11.92 -25.57
CA THR A 102 2.99 -13.09 -25.10
C THR A 102 1.72 -12.64 -24.39
N PRO A 103 0.52 -13.17 -24.72
CA PRO A 103 -0.72 -12.82 -24.06
C PRO A 103 -0.61 -12.88 -22.53
N GLY A 104 -0.99 -11.78 -21.89
CA GLY A 104 -0.84 -11.56 -20.46
C GLY A 104 0.27 -10.59 -20.06
N GLN A 105 1.25 -10.36 -20.92
CA GLN A 105 2.29 -9.36 -20.72
C GLN A 105 1.76 -7.92 -20.71
N PHE A 106 2.56 -7.02 -20.14
CA PHE A 106 2.29 -5.59 -20.07
C PHE A 106 3.32 -4.77 -20.84
N ALA A 107 3.01 -3.49 -21.03
CA ALA A 107 3.96 -2.49 -21.47
C ALA A 107 4.17 -1.41 -20.39
N SER A 108 5.39 -0.91 -20.28
CA SER A 108 5.73 0.28 -19.52
C SER A 108 5.60 1.49 -20.44
N LEU A 109 4.65 2.37 -20.16
CA LEU A 109 4.46 3.64 -20.89
C LEU A 109 5.26 4.73 -20.19
N HIS A 110 6.15 5.40 -20.93
CA HIS A 110 6.90 6.56 -20.46
C HIS A 110 6.03 7.81 -20.66
N LEU A 111 5.69 8.45 -19.56
CA LEU A 111 4.77 9.58 -19.48
C LEU A 111 5.52 10.79 -18.92
N GLN A 112 5.02 11.98 -19.22
CA GLN A 112 5.58 13.24 -18.74
C GLN A 112 4.46 14.18 -18.30
N ASP A 113 4.73 14.92 -17.24
CA ASP A 113 3.92 16.07 -16.81
C ASP A 113 4.83 17.18 -16.23
N ALA A 114 4.23 18.19 -15.60
CA ALA A 114 4.95 19.31 -14.98
C ALA A 114 5.93 18.89 -13.87
N ALA A 115 5.77 17.71 -13.28
CA ALA A 115 6.65 17.17 -12.25
C ALA A 115 7.81 16.33 -12.81
N GLY A 116 7.87 16.15 -14.14
CA GLY A 116 8.94 15.45 -14.86
C GLY A 116 8.47 14.18 -15.55
N GLU A 117 9.42 13.30 -15.88
CA GLU A 117 9.15 12.02 -16.51
C GLU A 117 8.84 10.92 -15.49
N PHE A 118 8.02 9.95 -15.89
CA PHE A 118 7.69 8.78 -15.08
C PHE A 118 7.16 7.65 -15.96
N ALA A 119 7.20 6.42 -15.46
CA ALA A 119 6.65 5.27 -16.19
C ALA A 119 5.45 4.64 -15.46
N ARG A 120 4.53 4.05 -16.24
CA ARG A 120 3.40 3.25 -15.71
C ARG A 120 3.19 2.00 -16.53
N CYS A 121 2.97 0.87 -15.85
CA CYS A 121 2.68 -0.41 -16.49
C CYS A 121 1.19 -0.55 -16.77
N TYR A 122 0.86 -0.99 -17.99
CA TYR A 122 -0.49 -1.37 -18.39
C TYR A 122 -0.44 -2.67 -19.18
N SER A 123 -1.26 -3.66 -18.79
CA SER A 123 -1.35 -4.92 -19.50
C SER A 123 -1.82 -4.70 -20.93
N ILE A 124 -1.17 -5.39 -21.87
CA ILE A 124 -1.49 -5.30 -23.29
C ILE A 124 -2.79 -6.07 -23.52
N ARG A 125 -3.84 -5.36 -23.96
CA ARG A 125 -5.13 -5.97 -24.31
C ARG A 125 -5.06 -6.65 -25.68
N SER A 126 -4.38 -6.04 -26.63
CA SER A 126 -4.10 -6.61 -27.95
C SER A 126 -2.97 -5.83 -28.64
N TRP A 127 -2.24 -6.47 -29.54
CA TRP A 127 -1.32 -5.80 -30.44
C TRP A 127 -1.38 -6.45 -31.81
N ARG A 128 -1.94 -5.74 -32.79
CA ARG A 128 -2.17 -6.25 -34.14
C ARG A 128 -2.19 -5.12 -35.16
N ASN A 129 -1.67 -5.37 -36.35
CA ASN A 129 -1.65 -4.40 -37.46
C ASN A 129 -1.06 -3.05 -37.02
N GLY A 130 0.05 -3.09 -36.27
CA GLY A 130 0.70 -1.91 -35.71
C GLY A 130 -0.10 -1.16 -34.63
N ILE A 131 -1.25 -1.64 -34.17
CA ILE A 131 -2.02 -1.01 -33.08
C ILE A 131 -1.86 -1.79 -31.79
N ILE A 132 -1.27 -1.17 -30.77
CA ILE A 132 -1.22 -1.68 -29.40
C ILE A 132 -2.34 -1.03 -28.57
N ARG A 133 -3.09 -1.87 -27.86
CA ARG A 133 -4.30 -1.49 -27.12
C ARG A 133 -4.15 -1.73 -25.63
N PHE A 134 -4.63 -0.79 -24.83
CA PHE A 134 -4.66 -0.88 -23.37
C PHE A 134 -6.05 -0.58 -22.82
N CYS A 135 -6.46 -1.29 -21.78
CA CYS A 135 -7.68 -0.99 -21.03
C CYS A 135 -7.31 -0.49 -19.64
N ILE A 136 -7.54 0.80 -19.38
CA ILE A 136 -6.95 1.49 -18.24
C ILE A 136 -8.03 2.11 -17.37
N LYS A 137 -7.96 1.81 -16.08
CA LYS A 137 -8.80 2.46 -15.06
C LYS A 137 -8.21 3.82 -14.73
N MET A 138 -9.01 4.86 -14.94
CA MET A 138 -8.69 6.22 -14.57
C MET A 138 -8.86 6.38 -13.05
N LEU A 139 -7.78 6.72 -12.37
CA LEU A 139 -7.76 7.00 -10.94
C LEU A 139 -7.96 8.50 -10.72
N PRO A 140 -8.88 8.91 -9.83
CA PRO A 140 -8.98 10.30 -9.41
C PRO A 140 -7.63 10.78 -8.87
N ASN A 141 -7.16 11.93 -9.35
CA ASN A 141 -5.86 12.52 -9.00
C ASN A 141 -4.65 11.62 -9.32
N GLY A 142 -4.81 10.63 -10.21
CA GLY A 142 -3.69 9.79 -10.64
C GLY A 142 -2.88 10.49 -11.72
N ARG A 143 -1.59 10.73 -11.47
CA ARG A 143 -0.63 11.33 -12.44
C ARG A 143 -0.74 10.76 -13.85
N GLY A 144 -0.69 9.44 -13.97
CA GLY A 144 -0.82 8.75 -15.26
C GLY A 144 -2.22 8.86 -15.86
N SER A 145 -3.27 8.89 -15.03
CA SER A 145 -4.64 9.07 -15.51
C SER A 145 -4.86 10.49 -16.06
N ALA A 146 -4.32 11.51 -15.40
CA ALA A 146 -4.38 12.89 -15.88
C ALA A 146 -3.72 13.03 -17.26
N VAL A 147 -2.47 12.54 -17.41
CA VAL A 147 -1.75 12.59 -18.70
C VAL A 147 -2.50 11.84 -19.80
N LEU A 148 -2.93 10.60 -19.54
CA LEU A 148 -3.66 9.79 -20.51
C LEU A 148 -5.01 10.43 -20.90
N GLN A 149 -5.72 11.03 -19.93
CA GLN A 149 -6.96 11.74 -20.21
C GLN A 149 -6.74 12.99 -21.04
N SER A 150 -5.62 13.69 -20.91
CA SER A 150 -5.29 14.87 -21.71
C SER A 150 -4.68 14.55 -23.08
N LEU A 151 -4.38 13.28 -23.40
CA LEU A 151 -3.79 12.93 -24.69
C LEU A 151 -4.66 13.41 -25.86
N ALA A 152 -4.03 14.20 -26.72
CA ALA A 152 -4.50 14.59 -28.04
C ALA A 152 -3.98 13.61 -29.08
N LYS A 153 -4.71 13.45 -30.20
CA LYS A 153 -4.31 12.58 -31.31
C LYS A 153 -2.89 12.91 -31.79
N ASP A 154 -2.20 11.88 -32.27
CA ASP A 154 -0.85 11.94 -32.85
C ASP A 154 0.26 12.37 -31.87
N VAL A 155 -0.05 12.49 -30.57
CA VAL A 155 0.98 12.65 -29.53
C VAL A 155 1.81 11.38 -29.44
N HIS A 156 3.14 11.54 -29.52
CA HIS A 156 4.11 10.46 -29.37
C HIS A 156 4.28 10.05 -27.91
N ILE A 157 4.44 8.75 -27.71
CA ILE A 157 4.77 8.14 -26.44
C ILE A 157 5.81 7.04 -26.68
N THR A 158 6.79 6.97 -25.80
CA THR A 158 7.73 5.85 -25.76
C THR A 158 7.18 4.76 -24.85
N LEU A 159 7.24 3.51 -25.30
CA LEU A 159 6.86 2.36 -24.50
C LEU A 159 7.87 1.23 -24.60
N GLN A 160 7.94 0.42 -23.55
CA GLN A 160 8.67 -0.84 -23.51
C GLN A 160 7.62 -1.95 -23.36
N ALA A 161 7.49 -2.82 -24.36
CA ALA A 161 6.49 -3.88 -24.40
C ALA A 161 7.09 -5.26 -24.12
N GLY A 162 6.23 -6.27 -23.93
CA GLY A 162 6.65 -7.66 -23.71
C GLY A 162 7.19 -7.90 -22.31
N LEU A 163 6.70 -7.17 -21.31
CA LEU A 163 7.13 -7.24 -19.93
C LEU A 163 6.23 -8.13 -19.09
N GLY A 164 6.79 -8.71 -18.03
CA GLY A 164 6.06 -9.55 -17.08
C GLY A 164 6.11 -11.04 -17.42
N SER A 165 5.78 -11.85 -16.41
CA SER A 165 5.80 -13.32 -16.44
C SER A 165 4.39 -13.93 -16.36
N PHE A 166 3.35 -13.11 -16.26
CA PHE A 166 1.96 -13.57 -16.30
C PHE A 166 1.57 -13.87 -17.76
N CYS A 167 2.08 -14.97 -18.28
CA CYS A 167 1.95 -15.36 -19.67
C CYS A 167 1.01 -16.56 -19.84
N LEU A 168 0.26 -16.60 -20.93
CA LEU A 168 -0.51 -17.78 -21.31
C LEU A 168 0.42 -18.97 -21.60
N GLU A 169 0.17 -20.09 -20.94
CA GLU A 169 0.86 -21.35 -21.23
C GLU A 169 0.10 -22.15 -22.29
N GLN A 170 0.82 -22.56 -23.34
CA GLN A 170 0.30 -23.33 -24.45
C GLN A 170 0.17 -24.81 -24.06
N THR A 171 -0.92 -25.14 -23.39
CA THR A 171 -1.27 -26.50 -22.95
C THR A 171 -2.62 -26.91 -23.55
N SER A 172 -2.92 -28.20 -23.60
CA SER A 172 -4.24 -28.71 -23.98
C SER A 172 -5.27 -28.70 -22.84
N ARG A 173 -4.92 -28.25 -21.63
CA ARG A 173 -5.83 -28.23 -20.47
C ARG A 173 -6.89 -27.13 -20.64
N PRO A 174 -8.11 -27.34 -20.10
CA PRO A 174 -9.10 -26.27 -19.96
C PRO A 174 -8.52 -25.05 -19.24
N LYS A 175 -9.10 -23.88 -19.48
CA LYS A 175 -8.62 -22.62 -18.91
C LYS A 175 -9.70 -22.02 -18.01
N LEU A 176 -9.31 -21.67 -16.77
CA LEU A 176 -10.17 -20.91 -15.85
C LEU A 176 -9.58 -19.52 -15.66
N TYR A 177 -10.27 -18.52 -16.17
CA TYR A 177 -9.89 -17.13 -16.06
C TYR A 177 -10.70 -16.45 -14.96
N ILE A 178 -10.04 -15.79 -14.02
CA ILE A 178 -10.68 -15.10 -12.89
C ILE A 178 -10.22 -13.65 -12.88
N ALA A 179 -11.15 -12.72 -13.08
CA ALA A 179 -10.82 -11.30 -13.24
C ALA A 179 -11.71 -10.35 -12.43
N THR A 180 -11.19 -9.16 -12.16
CA THR A 180 -11.97 -8.00 -11.68
C THR A 180 -11.46 -6.70 -12.31
N GLY A 181 -12.37 -5.78 -12.62
CA GLY A 181 -12.02 -4.49 -13.25
C GLY A 181 -11.18 -4.65 -14.51
N THR A 182 -10.13 -3.83 -14.67
CA THR A 182 -9.22 -3.90 -15.83
C THR A 182 -8.30 -5.13 -15.85
N GLY A 183 -8.34 -5.98 -14.82
CA GLY A 183 -7.66 -7.29 -14.86
C GLY A 183 -8.17 -8.23 -15.95
N ILE A 184 -9.35 -7.93 -16.53
CA ILE A 184 -9.87 -8.63 -17.70
C ILE A 184 -9.07 -8.37 -18.98
N ALA A 185 -8.30 -7.28 -19.05
CA ALA A 185 -7.58 -6.89 -20.26
C ALA A 185 -6.53 -7.92 -20.73
N PRO A 186 -5.59 -8.37 -19.86
CA PRO A 186 -4.68 -9.46 -20.24
C PRO A 186 -5.44 -10.77 -20.51
N ILE A 187 -6.51 -11.04 -19.77
CA ILE A 187 -7.33 -12.25 -19.91
C ILE A 187 -7.98 -12.31 -21.30
N MET A 188 -8.49 -11.21 -21.82
CA MET A 188 -9.04 -11.19 -23.17
C MET A 188 -7.98 -11.48 -24.24
N ALA A 189 -6.74 -10.99 -24.05
CA ALA A 189 -5.62 -11.36 -24.93
C ALA A 189 -5.34 -12.87 -24.87
N MET A 190 -5.41 -13.46 -23.67
CA MET A 190 -5.22 -14.91 -23.48
C MET A 190 -6.35 -15.71 -24.14
N ILE A 191 -7.61 -15.28 -24.00
CA ILE A 191 -8.77 -15.91 -24.64
C ILE A 191 -8.61 -15.89 -26.17
N GLU A 192 -8.24 -14.75 -26.75
CA GLU A 192 -8.00 -14.63 -28.19
C GLU A 192 -6.90 -15.56 -28.72
N ALA A 193 -5.88 -15.82 -27.89
CA ALA A 193 -4.77 -16.69 -28.25
C ALA A 193 -5.01 -18.17 -27.88
N THR A 194 -6.09 -18.48 -27.16
CA THR A 194 -6.43 -19.85 -26.80
C THR A 194 -7.12 -20.54 -27.98
N PRO A 195 -6.64 -21.71 -28.44
CA PRO A 195 -7.29 -22.47 -29.50
C PRO A 195 -8.79 -22.72 -29.22
N ALA A 196 -9.63 -22.57 -30.25
CA ALA A 196 -11.09 -22.64 -30.13
C ALA A 196 -11.62 -24.02 -29.68
N ASN A 197 -10.80 -25.07 -29.69
CA ASN A 197 -11.16 -26.39 -29.18
C ASN A 197 -10.86 -26.58 -27.68
N ILE A 198 -10.19 -25.62 -27.04
CA ILE A 198 -9.87 -25.67 -25.60
C ILE A 198 -10.99 -24.97 -24.82
N PRO A 199 -11.69 -25.68 -23.91
CA PRO A 199 -12.75 -25.07 -23.12
C PRO A 199 -12.21 -23.99 -22.17
N CYS A 200 -12.87 -22.84 -22.18
CA CYS A 200 -12.56 -21.71 -21.32
C CYS A 200 -13.76 -21.36 -20.44
N HIS A 201 -13.50 -21.07 -19.17
CA HIS A 201 -14.49 -20.47 -18.27
C HIS A 201 -13.96 -19.16 -17.69
N VAL A 202 -14.80 -18.14 -17.65
CA VAL A 202 -14.45 -16.81 -17.13
C VAL A 202 -15.32 -16.48 -15.92
N LEU A 203 -14.70 -16.31 -14.75
CA LEU A 203 -15.31 -15.68 -13.59
C LEU A 203 -14.95 -14.20 -13.57
N PHE A 204 -15.90 -13.31 -13.85
CA PHE A 204 -15.63 -11.87 -13.91
C PHE A 204 -16.46 -11.08 -12.90
N GLY A 205 -15.78 -10.35 -12.02
CA GLY A 205 -16.40 -9.61 -10.93
C GLY A 205 -16.50 -8.10 -11.16
N GLY A 206 -17.69 -7.54 -10.91
CA GLY A 206 -17.99 -6.10 -10.88
C GLY A 206 -18.78 -5.70 -9.63
N ALA A 207 -18.91 -4.40 -9.36
CA ALA A 207 -19.84 -3.94 -8.33
C ALA A 207 -21.27 -3.94 -8.87
N THR A 208 -21.44 -3.37 -10.06
CA THR A 208 -22.69 -3.36 -10.85
C THR A 208 -22.41 -3.86 -12.27
N LYS A 209 -23.46 -4.07 -13.06
CA LYS A 209 -23.36 -4.49 -14.47
C LYS A 209 -22.54 -3.50 -15.31
N ASP A 210 -22.57 -2.21 -14.95
CA ASP A 210 -21.86 -1.14 -15.68
C ASP A 210 -20.33 -1.20 -15.48
N ASP A 211 -19.85 -1.99 -14.51
CA ASP A 211 -18.42 -2.27 -14.32
C ASP A 211 -17.91 -3.42 -15.20
N ILE A 212 -18.81 -4.18 -15.85
CA ILE A 212 -18.48 -5.37 -16.62
C ILE A 212 -18.02 -4.98 -18.03
N LEU A 213 -16.70 -4.96 -18.20
CA LEU A 213 -16.03 -4.76 -19.46
C LEU A 213 -16.15 -5.99 -20.38
N TYR A 214 -16.19 -5.75 -21.70
CA TYR A 214 -16.05 -6.78 -22.74
C TYR A 214 -17.11 -7.91 -22.71
N ALA A 215 -18.27 -7.71 -22.08
CA ALA A 215 -19.31 -8.73 -21.96
C ALA A 215 -19.80 -9.28 -23.31
N GLU A 216 -19.93 -8.42 -24.32
CA GLU A 216 -20.36 -8.83 -25.67
C GLU A 216 -19.24 -9.56 -26.41
N GLU A 217 -18.00 -9.08 -26.30
CA GLU A 217 -16.83 -9.72 -26.90
C GLU A 217 -16.63 -11.13 -26.33
N LEU A 218 -16.79 -11.32 -25.01
CA LEU A 218 -16.72 -12.63 -24.37
C LEU A 218 -17.75 -13.62 -24.93
N ARG A 219 -18.99 -13.16 -25.22
CA ARG A 219 -20.04 -14.02 -25.80
C ARG A 219 -19.77 -14.42 -27.25
N ALA A 220 -18.89 -13.71 -27.95
CA ALA A 220 -18.55 -14.02 -29.34
C ALA A 220 -17.60 -15.23 -29.46
N TYR A 221 -16.97 -15.68 -28.37
CA TYR A 221 -16.08 -16.84 -28.38
C TYR A 221 -16.86 -18.11 -28.00
N PRO A 222 -17.07 -19.06 -28.94
CA PRO A 222 -17.97 -20.20 -28.72
C PRO A 222 -17.48 -21.19 -27.64
N ALA A 223 -16.17 -21.27 -27.42
CA ALA A 223 -15.57 -22.13 -26.39
C ALA A 223 -15.46 -21.45 -25.02
N VAL A 224 -15.98 -20.22 -24.88
CA VAL A 224 -15.91 -19.44 -23.65
C VAL A 224 -17.28 -19.41 -22.98
N THR A 225 -17.33 -19.92 -21.76
CA THR A 225 -18.46 -19.73 -20.86
C THR A 225 -18.11 -18.66 -19.82
N THR A 226 -19.10 -17.86 -19.40
CA THR A 226 -18.85 -16.74 -18.49
C THR A 226 -19.83 -16.76 -17.32
N THR A 227 -19.32 -16.53 -16.11
CA THR A 227 -20.10 -16.21 -14.91
C THR A 227 -19.73 -14.81 -14.44
N ILE A 228 -20.67 -13.88 -14.53
CA ILE A 228 -20.54 -12.51 -14.05
C ILE A 228 -20.98 -12.46 -12.58
N CYS A 229 -20.12 -11.95 -11.71
CA CYS A 229 -20.39 -11.80 -10.29
C CYS A 229 -20.59 -10.32 -9.92
N LEU A 230 -21.81 -9.95 -9.50
CA LEU A 230 -22.14 -8.57 -9.13
C LEU A 230 -22.25 -8.43 -7.60
N SER A 231 -21.35 -7.66 -7.01
CA SER A 231 -21.24 -7.57 -5.55
C SER A 231 -22.17 -6.55 -4.89
N LYS A 232 -22.75 -5.61 -5.64
CA LYS A 232 -23.66 -4.57 -5.15
C LYS A 232 -24.99 -4.49 -5.92
N GLU A 233 -25.19 -5.36 -6.89
CA GLU A 233 -26.41 -5.40 -7.71
C GLU A 233 -26.95 -6.83 -7.73
N THR A 234 -28.27 -6.96 -7.61
CA THR A 234 -28.95 -8.25 -7.79
C THR A 234 -29.63 -8.22 -9.14
N MET A 235 -29.28 -9.17 -10.00
CA MET A 235 -29.85 -9.28 -11.34
C MET A 235 -30.11 -10.74 -11.66
N SER A 236 -31.34 -11.06 -12.04
CA SER A 236 -31.74 -12.41 -12.41
C SER A 236 -31.58 -12.61 -13.92
N MET A 237 -30.35 -12.90 -14.37
CA MET A 237 -30.05 -13.23 -15.75
C MET A 237 -29.16 -14.49 -15.83
N PRO A 238 -29.30 -15.33 -16.86
CA PRO A 238 -28.40 -16.47 -17.06
C PRO A 238 -26.93 -16.04 -17.08
N GLY A 239 -26.08 -16.79 -16.39
CA GLY A 239 -24.65 -16.50 -16.28
C GLY A 239 -24.31 -15.30 -15.39
N VAL A 240 -25.28 -14.73 -14.66
CA VAL A 240 -25.04 -13.65 -13.69
C VAL A 240 -25.42 -14.12 -12.29
N VAL A 241 -24.54 -13.92 -11.33
CA VAL A 241 -24.75 -14.27 -9.93
C VAL A 241 -24.49 -13.07 -9.02
N GLN A 242 -25.25 -12.98 -7.94
CA GLN A 242 -25.00 -12.00 -6.89
C GLN A 242 -23.84 -12.48 -6.00
N GLY A 243 -22.89 -11.58 -5.73
CA GLY A 243 -21.75 -11.84 -4.86
C GLY A 243 -20.41 -11.55 -5.53
N ARG A 244 -19.33 -12.08 -4.94
CA ARG A 244 -17.97 -11.95 -5.46
C ARG A 244 -17.56 -13.19 -6.25
N VAL A 245 -16.53 -13.05 -7.08
CA VAL A 245 -15.93 -14.19 -7.81
C VAL A 245 -15.49 -15.32 -6.88
N THR A 246 -15.10 -15.00 -5.64
CA THR A 246 -14.75 -15.98 -4.62
C THR A 246 -15.94 -16.79 -4.12
N ASP A 247 -17.14 -16.22 -4.12
CA ASP A 247 -18.37 -16.93 -3.75
C ASP A 247 -18.78 -17.89 -4.86
N ALA A 248 -18.65 -17.48 -6.12
CA ALA A 248 -18.88 -18.34 -7.28
C ALA A 248 -17.84 -19.48 -7.36
N LEU A 249 -16.56 -19.17 -7.14
CA LEU A 249 -15.47 -20.14 -7.16
C LEU A 249 -15.66 -21.26 -6.12
N LYS A 250 -16.11 -20.92 -4.90
CA LYS A 250 -16.38 -21.91 -3.85
C LYS A 250 -17.53 -22.87 -4.16
N LYS A 251 -18.46 -22.44 -5.04
CA LYS A 251 -19.62 -23.23 -5.47
C LYS A 251 -19.37 -23.96 -6.80
N MET A 252 -18.25 -23.68 -7.44
CA MET A 252 -17.86 -24.29 -8.69
C MET A 252 -17.47 -25.75 -8.45
N ASP A 253 -17.83 -26.61 -9.41
CA ASP A 253 -17.43 -28.02 -9.38
C ASP A 253 -15.90 -28.15 -9.35
N ASP A 254 -15.41 -28.96 -8.41
CA ASP A 254 -13.98 -29.25 -8.25
C ASP A 254 -13.38 -29.82 -9.56
N HIS A 255 -14.18 -30.43 -10.43
CA HIS A 255 -13.70 -30.93 -11.72
C HIS A 255 -13.16 -29.83 -12.66
N LEU A 256 -13.76 -28.64 -12.62
CA LEU A 256 -13.34 -27.53 -13.48
C LEU A 256 -12.09 -26.85 -12.93
N THR A 257 -11.95 -26.75 -11.62
CA THR A 257 -10.78 -26.15 -10.96
C THR A 257 -9.58 -27.10 -10.95
N THR A 258 -9.79 -28.40 -10.72
CA THR A 258 -8.71 -29.39 -10.60
C THR A 258 -8.13 -29.87 -11.91
N LYS A 259 -8.73 -29.57 -13.07
CA LYS A 259 -8.20 -29.94 -14.41
C LYS A 259 -7.71 -28.76 -15.24
N ALA A 260 -8.06 -27.54 -14.87
CA ALA A 260 -7.69 -26.35 -15.62
C ALA A 260 -6.30 -25.81 -15.22
N ASP A 261 -5.73 -25.01 -16.11
CA ASP A 261 -4.78 -23.97 -15.72
C ASP A 261 -5.56 -22.70 -15.39
N ILE A 262 -5.20 -22.05 -14.30
CA ILE A 262 -5.98 -20.98 -13.68
C ILE A 262 -5.20 -19.67 -13.75
N TYR A 263 -5.85 -18.64 -14.30
CA TYR A 263 -5.25 -17.32 -14.50
C TYR A 263 -6.05 -16.27 -13.72
N VAL A 264 -5.40 -15.60 -12.78
CA VAL A 264 -6.07 -14.68 -11.84
C VAL A 264 -5.49 -13.28 -11.95
N CYS A 265 -6.32 -12.28 -12.28
CA CYS A 265 -5.84 -10.92 -12.49
C CYS A 265 -6.85 -9.85 -12.03
N GLY A 266 -6.39 -8.83 -11.30
CA GLY A 266 -7.24 -7.69 -10.91
C GLY A 266 -6.94 -7.19 -9.50
N ASN A 267 -7.98 -6.94 -8.71
CA ASN A 267 -7.83 -6.40 -7.35
C ASN A 267 -6.90 -7.31 -6.50
N PRO A 268 -5.83 -6.77 -5.88
CA PRO A 268 -4.87 -7.59 -5.13
C PRO A 268 -5.49 -8.47 -4.05
N ARG A 269 -6.51 -7.98 -3.33
CA ARG A 269 -7.20 -8.78 -2.30
C ARG A 269 -7.98 -9.93 -2.91
N MET A 270 -8.63 -9.69 -4.06
CA MET A 270 -9.33 -10.76 -4.79
C MET A 270 -8.34 -11.84 -5.23
N VAL A 271 -7.19 -11.44 -5.78
CA VAL A 271 -6.13 -12.38 -6.19
C VAL A 271 -5.68 -13.23 -5.00
N ASP A 272 -5.39 -12.60 -3.85
CA ASP A 272 -4.98 -13.31 -2.63
C ASP A 272 -6.06 -14.29 -2.12
N ASP A 273 -7.32 -13.84 -2.08
CA ASP A 273 -8.44 -14.66 -1.60
C ASP A 273 -8.69 -15.86 -2.54
N VAL A 274 -8.65 -15.66 -3.85
CA VAL A 274 -8.81 -16.73 -4.85
C VAL A 274 -7.69 -17.75 -4.71
N ARG A 275 -6.43 -17.32 -4.60
CA ARG A 275 -5.31 -18.24 -4.41
C ARG A 275 -5.45 -19.07 -3.14
N ALA A 276 -5.90 -18.46 -2.04
CA ALA A 276 -6.15 -19.18 -0.80
C ALA A 276 -7.25 -20.26 -0.96
N ILE A 277 -8.31 -19.96 -1.71
CA ILE A 277 -9.38 -20.93 -2.01
C ILE A 277 -8.85 -22.08 -2.86
N LEU A 278 -8.14 -21.79 -3.96
CA LEU A 278 -7.61 -22.81 -4.88
C LEU A 278 -6.62 -23.74 -4.18
N ARG A 279 -5.76 -23.21 -3.31
CA ARG A 279 -4.86 -24.03 -2.48
C ARG A 279 -5.62 -24.92 -1.51
N ALA A 280 -6.68 -24.41 -0.88
CA ALA A 280 -7.52 -25.21 0.01
C ALA A 280 -8.27 -26.33 -0.74
N GLN A 281 -8.57 -26.12 -2.03
CA GLN A 281 -9.12 -27.13 -2.95
C GLN A 281 -8.06 -28.10 -3.51
N GLY A 282 -6.78 -27.95 -3.13
CA GLY A 282 -5.70 -28.84 -3.56
C GLY A 282 -5.20 -28.60 -4.98
N VAL A 283 -5.48 -27.44 -5.58
CA VAL A 283 -4.92 -27.09 -6.90
C VAL A 283 -3.40 -26.89 -6.78
N PRO A 284 -2.57 -27.59 -7.56
CA PRO A 284 -1.12 -27.40 -7.62
C PRO A 284 -0.73 -25.95 -7.96
N GLU A 285 0.25 -25.40 -7.25
CA GLU A 285 0.68 -23.99 -7.43
C GLU A 285 1.17 -23.71 -8.86
N GLU A 286 1.80 -24.69 -9.52
CA GLU A 286 2.26 -24.60 -10.91
C GLU A 286 1.14 -24.31 -11.93
N ARG A 287 -0.12 -24.57 -11.56
CA ARG A 287 -1.29 -24.31 -12.41
C ARG A 287 -2.02 -23.02 -12.05
N ILE A 288 -1.52 -22.27 -11.05
CA ILE A 288 -2.11 -21.02 -10.59
C ILE A 288 -1.20 -19.86 -11.02
N HIS A 289 -1.54 -19.26 -12.16
CA HIS A 289 -0.88 -18.08 -12.67
C HIS A 289 -1.62 -16.83 -12.20
N TYR A 290 -0.90 -15.83 -11.72
CA TYR A 290 -1.54 -14.62 -11.22
C TYR A 290 -0.67 -13.37 -11.37
N GLU A 291 -1.33 -12.23 -11.43
CA GLU A 291 -0.70 -10.92 -11.39
C GLU A 291 -1.41 -9.99 -10.39
N HIS A 292 -0.62 -9.26 -9.61
CA HIS A 292 -1.12 -8.21 -8.72
C HIS A 292 -1.09 -6.86 -9.43
N PHE A 293 -2.26 -6.24 -9.63
CA PHE A 293 -2.31 -4.83 -9.98
C PHE A 293 -2.03 -3.96 -8.76
N VAL A 294 -0.77 -3.58 -8.59
CA VAL A 294 -0.38 -2.57 -7.61
C VAL A 294 -0.46 -1.22 -8.31
N SER A 295 -1.51 -0.43 -8.05
CA SER A 295 -1.45 1.00 -8.36
C SER A 295 -0.22 1.55 -7.63
N ALA A 296 0.71 2.16 -8.37
CA ALA A 296 1.81 2.89 -7.77
C ALA A 296 1.19 3.78 -6.68
N ALA A 297 1.62 3.58 -5.43
CA ALA A 297 1.08 4.32 -4.29
C ALA A 297 0.99 5.80 -4.67
N PRO A 298 -0.07 6.53 -4.27
CA PRO A 298 -0.24 7.93 -4.67
C PRO A 298 1.00 8.72 -4.26
N ALA A 299 1.90 8.91 -5.21
CA ALA A 299 2.95 9.89 -5.17
C ALA A 299 2.31 11.13 -5.77
N ASP A 300 1.42 11.78 -5.01
CA ASP A 300 0.96 13.15 -5.28
C ASP A 300 0.22 13.72 -4.07
N SER A 301 1.01 14.35 -3.20
CA SER A 301 0.57 15.55 -2.48
C SER A 301 1.69 16.60 -2.43
N LEU A 302 2.80 16.38 -3.14
CA LEU A 302 4.02 17.20 -3.08
C LEU A 302 4.56 17.64 -4.44
N ALA A 303 4.07 17.13 -5.57
CA ALA A 303 4.50 17.61 -6.88
C ALA A 303 4.07 19.08 -7.14
N HIS A 304 2.94 19.51 -6.56
CA HIS A 304 2.54 20.92 -6.54
C HIS A 304 3.44 21.81 -5.66
N LEU A 305 4.39 21.26 -4.89
CA LEU A 305 5.29 22.02 -4.02
C LEU A 305 6.68 22.25 -4.64
N ALA A 306 7.02 21.53 -5.71
CA ALA A 306 8.26 21.78 -6.43
C ALA A 306 8.17 23.03 -7.32
N SER A 307 6.98 23.39 -7.80
CA SER A 307 6.79 24.62 -8.60
C SER A 307 6.69 25.90 -7.77
N SER A 308 6.65 25.81 -6.44
CA SER A 308 6.65 26.98 -5.53
C SER A 308 8.03 27.34 -4.99
N ARG A 309 9.10 26.67 -5.43
CA ARG A 309 10.49 27.04 -5.08
C ARG A 309 10.95 28.37 -5.70
N GLU A 310 10.17 28.97 -6.61
CA GLU A 310 10.51 30.25 -7.23
C GLU A 310 10.13 31.49 -6.40
N THR A 311 9.38 31.34 -5.30
CA THR A 311 9.11 32.45 -4.39
C THR A 311 9.82 32.18 -3.07
N GLY A 312 10.86 32.95 -2.78
CA GLY A 312 11.80 32.79 -1.65
C GLY A 312 11.20 32.86 -0.24
N ALA A 313 10.31 31.93 0.09
CA ALA A 313 9.83 31.68 1.44
C ALA A 313 10.88 30.89 2.22
N SER A 314 11.19 31.32 3.43
CA SER A 314 12.14 30.63 4.31
C SER A 314 11.59 29.27 4.76
N ASP A 315 12.46 28.30 5.05
CA ASP A 315 12.08 26.95 5.52
C ASP A 315 11.14 26.99 6.74
N GLY A 316 11.24 28.06 7.55
CA GLY A 316 10.36 28.32 8.69
C GLY A 316 8.92 28.70 8.30
N GLU A 317 8.71 29.49 7.25
CA GLU A 317 7.37 29.88 6.77
C GLU A 317 6.64 28.71 6.09
N ILE A 318 7.39 27.85 5.41
CA ILE A 318 6.85 26.62 4.82
C ILE A 318 6.41 25.70 5.97
N ALA A 319 7.28 25.43 6.95
CA ALA A 319 6.92 24.63 8.12
C ALA A 319 5.68 25.19 8.85
N LEU A 320 5.59 26.51 9.02
CA LEU A 320 4.46 27.16 9.69
C LEU A 320 3.16 27.05 8.88
N ARG A 321 3.19 27.27 7.56
CA ARG A 321 2.01 27.11 6.67
C ARG A 321 1.50 25.67 6.58
N PHE A 322 2.36 24.69 6.83
CA PHE A 322 2.01 23.27 6.87
C PHE A 322 1.53 22.78 8.24
N LEU A 323 2.12 23.30 9.32
CA LEU A 323 1.72 22.97 10.69
C LEU A 323 0.39 23.65 11.07
N LEU A 324 0.10 24.84 10.53
CA LEU A 324 -1.06 25.64 10.91
C LEU A 324 -2.43 24.95 10.67
N PRO A 325 -2.71 24.31 9.52
CA PRO A 325 -3.98 23.59 9.32
C PRO A 325 -4.13 22.35 10.20
N TRP A 326 -3.01 21.74 10.62
CA TRP A 326 -3.02 20.58 11.51
C TRP A 326 -3.14 20.98 12.98
N PHE A 327 -2.44 22.05 13.37
CA PHE A 327 -2.65 22.74 14.64
C PHE A 327 -4.10 23.20 14.77
N GLN A 328 -4.71 23.72 13.69
CA GLN A 328 -6.13 24.05 13.63
C GLN A 328 -7.04 22.82 13.75
N ARG A 329 -6.71 21.67 13.14
CA ARG A 329 -7.47 20.42 13.34
C ARG A 329 -7.34 19.86 14.74
N LEU A 330 -6.16 19.94 15.34
CA LEU A 330 -5.91 19.51 16.71
C LEU A 330 -6.62 20.46 17.70
N LEU A 331 -6.61 21.76 17.43
CA LEU A 331 -7.42 22.77 18.11
C LEU A 331 -8.92 22.55 17.90
N LEU A 332 -9.38 22.09 16.74
CA LEU A 332 -10.79 21.76 16.46
C LEU A 332 -11.25 20.49 17.20
N ILE A 333 -10.40 19.45 17.24
CA ILE A 333 -10.67 18.24 18.01
C ILE A 333 -10.65 18.56 19.50
N ALA A 334 -9.66 19.32 19.95
CA ALA A 334 -9.58 19.79 21.32
C ALA A 334 -10.76 20.70 21.66
N SER A 335 -11.14 21.66 20.82
CA SER A 335 -12.29 22.56 21.04
C SER A 335 -13.65 21.87 20.92
N ALA A 336 -13.74 20.74 20.22
CA ALA A 336 -14.93 19.88 20.22
C ALA A 336 -15.00 19.01 21.50
N LEU A 337 -13.85 18.54 22.01
CA LEU A 337 -13.75 17.78 23.26
C LEU A 337 -13.84 18.68 24.50
N THR A 338 -13.44 19.96 24.41
CA THR A 338 -13.41 20.92 25.53
C THR A 338 -14.78 21.17 26.16
N PRO A 339 -15.87 21.49 25.42
CA PRO A 339 -17.20 21.63 26.01
C PRO A 339 -17.74 20.29 26.51
N MET A 340 -17.38 19.16 25.89
CA MET A 340 -17.74 17.82 26.36
C MET A 340 -17.05 17.46 27.69
N LEU A 341 -15.82 17.94 27.89
CA LEU A 341 -15.05 17.79 29.12
C LEU A 341 -15.45 18.81 30.20
N ALA A 342 -15.90 20.01 29.81
CA ALA A 342 -16.23 21.10 30.75
C ALA A 342 -17.67 21.05 31.28
N LEU A 343 -18.63 20.46 30.55
CA LEU A 343 -20.07 20.54 30.88
C LEU A 343 -20.62 19.31 31.61
N VAL A 344 -19.91 18.17 31.64
CA VAL A 344 -20.41 16.92 32.26
C VAL A 344 -19.28 16.17 32.98
N PRO A 345 -19.09 16.35 34.30
CA PRO A 345 -18.06 15.68 35.09
C PRO A 345 -18.09 14.15 35.01
N GLU A 346 -19.27 13.55 34.84
CA GLU A 346 -19.40 12.09 34.72
C GLU A 346 -18.86 11.54 33.38
N ARG A 347 -18.91 12.33 32.29
CA ARG A 347 -18.42 11.91 30.97
C ARG A 347 -16.90 12.06 30.82
N THR A 348 -16.27 12.92 31.62
CA THR A 348 -14.80 13.09 31.59
C THR A 348 -14.11 11.87 32.17
N ALA A 349 -14.59 11.37 33.31
CA ALA A 349 -14.08 10.15 33.94
C ALA A 349 -14.17 8.95 32.98
N PHE A 350 -15.29 8.81 32.27
CA PHE A 350 -15.46 7.77 31.25
C PHE A 350 -14.44 7.87 30.11
N LEU A 351 -14.19 9.07 29.57
CA LEU A 351 -13.20 9.26 28.49
C LEU A 351 -11.78 8.96 28.96
N TRP A 352 -11.43 9.34 30.19
CA TRP A 352 -10.15 9.01 30.81
C TRP A 352 -9.96 7.52 31.02
N ASP A 353 -10.98 6.83 31.52
CA ASP A 353 -10.93 5.38 31.72
C ASP A 353 -10.85 4.66 30.36
N LEU A 354 -11.61 5.09 29.35
CA LEU A 354 -11.55 4.54 28.00
C LEU A 354 -10.18 4.76 27.35
N SER A 355 -9.58 5.94 27.52
CA SER A 355 -8.22 6.25 27.09
C SER A 355 -7.20 5.33 27.76
N LEU A 356 -7.30 5.13 29.08
CA LEU A 356 -6.44 4.23 29.84
C LEU A 356 -6.53 2.79 29.33
N TYR A 357 -7.75 2.26 29.17
CA TYR A 357 -7.96 0.90 28.65
C TYR A 357 -7.45 0.74 27.21
N ALA A 358 -7.61 1.76 26.37
CA ALA A 358 -7.09 1.75 25.00
C ALA A 358 -5.55 1.61 24.97
N VAL A 359 -4.83 2.31 25.85
CA VAL A 359 -3.36 2.21 25.92
C VAL A 359 -2.91 0.86 26.49
N ILE A 360 -3.58 0.37 27.54
CA ILE A 360 -3.30 -0.96 28.09
C ILE A 360 -3.44 -2.01 26.99
N LEU A 361 -4.57 -2.00 26.25
CA LEU A 361 -4.83 -2.91 25.14
C LEU A 361 -3.75 -2.80 24.04
N LEU A 362 -3.42 -1.58 23.62
CA LEU A 362 -2.34 -1.29 22.67
C LEU A 362 -0.99 -1.90 23.11
N MET A 363 -0.66 -1.78 24.40
CA MET A 363 0.63 -2.21 24.95
C MET A 363 0.74 -3.73 25.08
N ILE A 364 -0.34 -4.43 25.41
CA ILE A 364 -0.32 -5.90 25.56
C ILE A 364 -0.40 -6.66 24.22
N LEU A 365 -0.95 -6.07 23.16
CA LEU A 365 -1.19 -6.76 21.88
C LEU A 365 0.07 -7.38 21.25
N ARG A 366 1.22 -6.68 21.34
CA ARG A 366 2.48 -7.19 20.79
C ARG A 366 3.10 -8.29 21.65
N PRO A 367 3.27 -8.10 22.98
CA PRO A 367 3.66 -9.19 23.88
C PRO A 367 2.79 -10.44 23.74
N LEU A 368 1.47 -10.30 23.65
CA LEU A 368 0.55 -11.43 23.48
C LEU A 368 0.76 -12.19 22.17
N ARG A 369 0.97 -11.47 21.04
CA ARG A 369 1.36 -12.13 19.78
C ARG A 369 2.66 -12.91 19.94
N ASP A 370 3.65 -12.30 20.59
CA ASP A 370 4.98 -12.88 20.71
C ASP A 370 4.96 -14.14 21.63
N ILE A 371 4.13 -14.14 22.67
CA ILE A 371 3.87 -15.31 23.55
C ILE A 371 3.08 -16.40 22.80
N PHE A 372 2.04 -16.04 22.04
CA PHE A 372 1.13 -16.97 21.35
C PHE A 372 1.19 -16.85 19.81
N PRO A 373 2.31 -17.23 19.16
CA PRO A 373 2.50 -16.99 17.72
C PRO A 373 1.55 -17.80 16.82
N LYS A 374 1.01 -18.93 17.31
CA LYS A 374 0.07 -19.78 16.56
C LYS A 374 -1.36 -19.26 16.60
N ASN A 375 -1.68 -18.27 17.44
CA ASN A 375 -3.04 -17.75 17.57
C ASN A 375 -3.34 -16.75 16.44
N ARG A 376 -4.39 -17.02 15.65
CA ARG A 376 -4.80 -16.22 14.49
C ARG A 376 -5.45 -14.87 14.85
N LEU A 377 -5.83 -14.67 16.12
CA LEU A 377 -6.50 -13.46 16.58
C LEU A 377 -5.55 -12.26 16.64
N PHE A 378 -4.39 -12.40 17.28
CA PHE A 378 -3.48 -11.28 17.54
C PHE A 378 -2.95 -10.60 16.26
N PRO A 379 -2.58 -11.32 15.18
CA PRO A 379 -2.22 -10.68 13.91
C PRO A 379 -3.31 -9.76 13.34
N ARG A 380 -4.59 -10.12 13.53
CA ARG A 380 -5.73 -9.30 13.08
C ARG A 380 -5.97 -8.06 13.93
N LEU A 381 -5.58 -8.10 15.21
CA LEU A 381 -5.75 -6.99 16.16
C LEU A 381 -4.58 -6.00 16.17
N ILE A 382 -3.39 -6.40 15.69
CA ILE A 382 -2.20 -5.51 15.66
C ILE A 382 -2.42 -4.19 14.89
N PRO A 383 -3.12 -4.15 13.74
CA PRO A 383 -3.39 -2.89 13.06
C PRO A 383 -4.14 -1.87 13.95
N LEU A 384 -4.96 -2.33 14.89
CA LEU A 384 -5.73 -1.49 15.81
C LEU A 384 -4.85 -0.68 16.77
N ARG A 385 -3.58 -1.09 16.97
CA ARG A 385 -2.63 -0.39 17.84
C ARG A 385 -2.47 1.07 17.43
N LYS A 386 -2.40 1.37 16.13
CA LYS A 386 -2.23 2.75 15.67
C LYS A 386 -3.41 3.62 16.10
N GLU A 387 -4.64 3.14 15.86
CA GLU A 387 -5.86 3.90 16.15
C GLU A 387 -6.09 4.07 17.66
N LEU A 388 -5.85 3.02 18.47
CA LEU A 388 -5.92 3.10 19.93
C LEU A 388 -4.91 4.08 20.52
N GLY A 389 -3.68 4.09 19.97
CA GLY A 389 -2.63 5.01 20.40
C GLY A 389 -2.98 6.47 20.08
N ILE A 390 -3.50 6.73 18.87
CA ILE A 390 -3.96 8.06 18.45
C ILE A 390 -5.13 8.51 19.33
N PHE A 391 -6.11 7.64 19.57
CA PHE A 391 -7.28 7.96 20.40
C PHE A 391 -6.85 8.39 21.80
N SER A 392 -6.05 7.57 22.49
CA SER A 392 -5.63 7.90 23.86
C SER A 392 -4.77 9.15 23.93
N ALA A 393 -3.82 9.30 23.01
CA ALA A 393 -2.95 10.47 23.00
C ALA A 393 -3.74 11.75 22.70
N SER A 394 -4.82 11.68 21.91
CA SER A 394 -5.72 12.80 21.66
C SER A 394 -6.46 13.26 22.90
N VAL A 395 -6.93 12.33 23.74
CA VAL A 395 -7.61 12.67 25.01
C VAL A 395 -6.64 13.42 25.93
N VAL A 396 -5.40 12.95 26.03
CA VAL A 396 -4.40 13.57 26.90
C VAL A 396 -3.89 14.89 26.34
N ALA A 397 -3.65 14.98 25.03
CA ALA A 397 -3.28 16.25 24.40
C ALA A 397 -4.40 17.29 24.49
N ALA A 398 -5.67 16.90 24.41
CA ALA A 398 -6.79 17.80 24.63
C ALA A 398 -6.80 18.34 26.07
N SER A 399 -6.57 17.48 27.07
CA SER A 399 -6.43 17.91 28.46
C SER A 399 -5.26 18.87 28.66
N ALA A 400 -4.09 18.54 28.11
CA ALA A 400 -2.91 19.40 28.17
C ALA A 400 -3.18 20.75 27.50
N LEU A 401 -3.86 20.76 26.36
CA LEU A 401 -4.21 22.00 25.66
C LEU A 401 -5.16 22.88 26.48
N ILE A 402 -6.16 22.30 27.16
CA ILE A 402 -7.05 23.03 28.07
C ILE A 402 -6.25 23.65 29.23
N HIS A 403 -5.31 22.89 29.79
CA HIS A 403 -4.42 23.41 30.83
C HIS A 403 -3.56 24.57 30.31
N TYR A 404 -2.99 24.44 29.11
CA TYR A 404 -2.13 25.48 28.53
C TYR A 404 -2.90 26.72 28.07
N THR A 405 -4.11 26.57 27.54
CA THR A 405 -4.95 27.73 27.18
C THR A 405 -5.41 28.48 28.43
N SER A 406 -5.57 27.80 29.57
CA SER A 406 -5.87 28.46 30.85
C SER A 406 -4.69 29.26 31.43
N LEU A 407 -3.45 28.90 31.08
CA LEU A 407 -2.23 29.59 31.49
C LEU A 407 -1.83 30.76 30.55
N GLY A 408 -2.40 30.83 29.34
CA GLY A 408 -2.17 31.93 28.40
C GLY A 408 -0.71 32.08 27.93
N PHE A 409 -0.28 33.33 27.70
CA PHE A 409 1.09 33.63 27.22
C PHE A 409 2.19 33.38 28.26
N ASP A 410 1.84 33.22 29.54
CA ASP A 410 2.77 32.94 30.63
C ASP A 410 3.20 31.46 30.71
N PHE A 411 2.63 30.61 29.84
CA PHE A 411 2.98 29.19 29.77
C PHE A 411 4.48 28.95 29.60
N LEU A 412 5.13 29.61 28.64
CA LEU A 412 6.57 29.40 28.39
C LEU A 412 7.41 29.85 29.60
N GLY A 413 7.02 30.95 30.24
CA GLY A 413 7.69 31.43 31.46
C GLY A 413 7.55 30.46 32.62
N THR A 414 6.41 29.77 32.74
CA THR A 414 6.14 28.79 33.80
C THR A 414 6.78 27.43 33.50
N TYR A 415 6.71 26.96 32.25
CA TYR A 415 7.20 25.66 31.81
C TYR A 415 8.71 25.45 32.05
N PHE A 416 9.51 26.50 31.91
CA PHE A 416 10.96 26.44 32.14
C PHE A 416 11.36 26.67 33.60
N GLN A 417 10.42 26.87 34.53
CA GLN A 417 10.71 26.97 35.95
C GLN A 417 10.84 25.59 36.59
N ALA A 418 11.78 25.45 37.52
CA ALA A 418 11.93 24.22 38.30
C ALA A 418 10.65 23.85 39.07
N ALA A 419 9.85 24.85 39.47
CA ALA A 419 8.59 24.64 40.18
C ALA A 419 7.55 23.87 39.35
N TYR A 420 7.55 24.04 38.03
CA TYR A 420 6.64 23.33 37.10
C TYR A 420 6.98 21.84 37.02
N TRP A 421 8.25 21.48 37.13
CA TRP A 421 8.73 20.09 37.11
C TRP A 421 8.89 19.49 38.51
N SER A 422 8.13 19.99 39.48
CA SER A 422 8.23 19.54 40.86
C SER A 422 7.81 18.07 41.04
N PHE A 423 8.50 17.37 41.93
CA PHE A 423 8.08 16.05 42.40
C PHE A 423 6.96 16.14 43.43
N GLU A 424 6.71 17.32 44.00
CA GLU A 424 5.59 17.53 44.90
C GLU A 424 4.27 17.24 44.18
N LYS A 425 3.37 16.53 44.87
CA LYS A 425 2.05 16.13 44.34
C LYS A 425 2.12 15.39 42.98
N ASN A 426 3.25 14.75 42.66
CA ASN A 426 3.48 13.98 41.43
C ASN A 426 3.35 14.80 40.12
N GLN A 427 3.53 16.13 40.17
CA GLN A 427 3.39 17.01 38.99
C GLN A 427 4.34 16.63 37.86
N PHE A 428 5.58 16.26 38.19
CA PHE A 428 6.56 15.76 37.23
C PHE A 428 6.01 14.61 36.36
N ALA A 429 5.35 13.61 36.98
CA ALA A 429 4.82 12.46 36.25
C ALA A 429 3.65 12.83 35.34
N ALA A 430 2.80 13.78 35.77
CA ALA A 430 1.72 14.33 34.95
C ALA A 430 2.26 15.02 33.69
N HIS A 431 3.17 15.99 33.86
CA HIS A 431 3.72 16.77 32.76
C HIS A 431 4.58 15.94 31.80
N MET A 432 5.34 14.97 32.33
CA MET A 432 6.03 13.99 31.49
C MET A 432 5.05 13.15 30.66
N GLY A 433 3.90 12.80 31.23
CA GLY A 433 2.82 12.11 30.54
C GLY A 433 2.28 12.94 29.38
N GLU A 434 1.91 14.18 29.65
CA GLU A 434 1.39 15.12 28.66
C GLU A 434 2.38 15.34 27.51
N LEU A 435 3.64 15.66 27.83
CA LEU A 435 4.70 15.91 26.85
C LEU A 435 4.91 14.71 25.92
N THR A 436 5.04 13.52 26.49
CA THR A 436 5.33 12.32 25.71
C THR A 436 4.09 11.77 24.98
N GLY A 437 2.89 12.10 25.45
CA GLY A 437 1.63 11.90 24.72
C GLY A 437 1.52 12.80 23.49
N VAL A 438 1.94 14.07 23.59
CA VAL A 438 2.04 14.97 22.43
C VAL A 438 3.06 14.44 21.41
N ILE A 439 4.22 13.93 21.87
CA ILE A 439 5.19 13.26 20.99
C ILE A 439 4.55 12.08 20.25
N LEU A 440 3.69 11.28 20.91
CA LEU A 440 2.98 10.18 20.25
C LEU A 440 2.11 10.67 19.10
N LEU A 441 1.32 11.73 19.31
CA LEU A 441 0.48 12.31 18.25
C LEU A 441 1.31 12.86 17.10
N LEU A 442 2.33 13.65 17.42
CA LEU A 442 3.22 14.26 16.45
C LEU A 442 3.98 13.21 15.64
N THR A 443 4.26 12.04 16.20
CA THR A 443 5.00 10.97 15.51
C THR A 443 4.11 9.91 14.86
N SER A 444 2.80 9.88 15.12
CA SER A 444 1.87 8.84 14.62
C SER A 444 1.32 9.09 13.20
N ASN A 445 2.08 9.79 12.35
CA ASN A 445 1.72 10.10 10.97
C ASN A 445 2.86 9.82 9.98
N THR A 446 2.51 9.73 8.69
CA THR A 446 3.45 9.41 7.60
C THR A 446 4.42 10.54 7.28
N LEU A 447 4.09 11.79 7.62
CA LEU A 447 4.96 12.94 7.41
C LEU A 447 6.14 12.92 8.39
N SER A 448 5.88 12.71 9.69
CA SER A 448 6.92 12.59 10.70
C SER A 448 7.83 11.39 10.46
N GLN A 449 7.31 10.32 9.87
CA GLN A 449 8.12 9.19 9.39
C GLN A 449 9.10 9.60 8.29
N LYS A 450 8.67 10.48 7.38
CA LYS A 450 9.50 10.99 6.28
C LYS A 450 10.48 12.06 6.75
N LEU A 451 10.03 13.06 7.52
CA LEU A 451 10.84 14.17 8.00
C LEU A 451 11.96 13.72 8.95
N LEU A 452 11.64 12.84 9.90
CA LEU A 452 12.61 12.37 10.90
C LEU A 452 13.42 11.16 10.39
N GLY A 453 13.02 10.57 9.25
CA GLY A 453 13.64 9.42 8.61
C GLY A 453 14.04 8.31 9.61
N PRO A 454 15.34 7.95 9.71
CA PRO A 454 15.81 6.89 10.61
C PRO A 454 15.62 7.21 12.10
N ASN A 455 15.56 8.50 12.46
CA ASN A 455 15.38 8.94 13.84
C ASN A 455 13.91 8.89 14.30
N TRP A 456 12.95 8.76 13.37
CA TRP A 456 11.52 8.70 13.70
C TRP A 456 11.20 7.65 14.77
N LYS A 457 11.70 6.41 14.61
CA LYS A 457 11.47 5.32 15.59
C LYS A 457 12.16 5.56 16.94
N ARG A 458 13.21 6.38 16.98
CA ARG A 458 13.87 6.76 18.24
C ARG A 458 13.02 7.79 18.97
N LEU A 459 12.53 8.81 18.26
CA LEU A 459 11.66 9.82 18.83
C LEU A 459 10.31 9.23 19.28
N GLN A 460 9.69 8.40 18.44
CA GLN A 460 8.43 7.74 18.81
C GLN A 460 8.59 6.81 20.02
N ARG A 461 9.78 6.24 20.28
CA ARG A 461 10.03 5.44 21.49
C ARG A 461 9.95 6.25 22.78
N LEU A 462 10.18 7.57 22.74
CA LEU A 462 10.01 8.42 23.92
C LEU A 462 8.54 8.47 24.37
N SER A 463 7.59 8.23 23.46
CA SER A 463 6.17 8.16 23.81
C SER A 463 5.78 6.96 24.69
N TYR A 464 6.66 5.98 24.90
CA TYR A 464 6.34 4.91 25.85
C TYR A 464 6.25 5.43 27.28
N VAL A 465 6.99 6.50 27.61
CA VAL A 465 6.97 7.12 28.94
C VAL A 465 5.57 7.60 29.31
N TYR A 466 4.78 8.07 28.34
CA TYR A 466 3.43 8.59 28.54
C TYR A 466 2.53 7.62 29.31
N PHE A 467 2.57 6.34 28.93
CA PHE A 467 1.75 5.33 29.58
C PHE A 467 2.16 5.11 31.05
N PHE A 468 3.46 4.96 31.29
CA PHE A 468 4.00 4.67 32.62
C PHE A 468 3.86 5.86 33.56
N SER A 469 4.20 7.06 33.11
CA SER A 469 4.10 8.27 33.93
C SER A 469 2.64 8.65 34.20
N GLY A 470 1.76 8.48 33.21
CA GLY A 470 0.32 8.69 33.39
C GLY A 470 -0.31 7.70 34.37
N ALA A 471 -0.01 6.40 34.24
CA ALA A 471 -0.49 5.38 35.17
C ALA A 471 0.01 5.62 36.61
N TRP A 472 1.28 5.99 36.77
CA TRP A 472 1.86 6.35 38.06
C TRP A 472 1.18 7.57 38.68
N TYR A 473 1.03 8.66 37.91
CA TYR A 473 0.38 9.89 38.37
C TYR A 473 -1.06 9.62 38.84
N VAL A 474 -1.84 8.86 38.05
CA VAL A 474 -3.24 8.58 38.39
C VAL A 474 -3.36 7.78 39.69
N TRP A 475 -2.47 6.81 39.90
CA TRP A 475 -2.44 6.03 41.13
C TRP A 475 -1.96 6.86 42.32
N ALA A 476 -0.83 7.56 42.17
CA ALA A 476 -0.19 8.29 43.26
C ALA A 476 -1.00 9.53 43.70
N SER A 477 -1.78 10.13 42.81
CA SER A 477 -2.58 11.33 43.09
C SER A 477 -4.05 11.03 43.43
N PHE A 478 -4.62 9.94 42.91
CA PHE A 478 -6.06 9.63 43.07
C PHE A 478 -6.36 8.24 43.65
N GLY A 479 -5.35 7.42 43.94
CA GLY A 479 -5.53 6.06 44.48
C GLY A 479 -6.15 5.05 43.50
N LYS A 480 -6.37 5.43 42.23
CA LYS A 480 -6.96 4.55 41.21
C LYS A 480 -5.96 3.49 40.77
N THR A 481 -6.28 2.22 40.97
CA THR A 481 -5.35 1.10 40.76
C THR A 481 -5.36 0.52 39.35
N ALA A 482 -6.39 0.77 38.53
CA ALA A 482 -6.54 0.16 37.20
C ALA A 482 -5.33 0.40 36.29
N GLY A 483 -4.77 1.61 36.29
CA GLY A 483 -3.59 1.94 35.51
C GLY A 483 -2.33 1.24 36.01
N LEU A 484 -2.17 1.15 37.34
CA LEU A 484 -1.05 0.43 37.97
C LEU A 484 -1.10 -1.07 37.64
N VAL A 485 -2.28 -1.69 37.72
CA VAL A 485 -2.49 -3.10 37.33
C VAL A 485 -2.17 -3.30 35.85
N GLY A 486 -2.65 -2.41 34.98
CA GLY A 486 -2.33 -2.43 33.55
C GLY A 486 -0.83 -2.32 33.28
N MET A 487 -0.13 -1.46 34.03
CA MET A 487 1.32 -1.28 33.94
C MET A 487 2.08 -2.56 34.33
N ILE A 488 1.71 -3.18 35.46
CA ILE A 488 2.28 -4.46 35.92
C ILE A 488 2.04 -5.56 34.89
N LEU A 489 0.82 -5.65 34.35
CA LEU A 489 0.45 -6.62 33.30
C LEU A 489 1.31 -6.44 32.04
N VAL A 490 1.45 -5.22 31.55
CA VAL A 490 2.27 -4.89 30.36
C VAL A 490 3.73 -5.28 30.58
N LEU A 491 4.30 -4.96 31.74
CA LEU A 491 5.68 -5.31 32.09
C LEU A 491 5.86 -6.82 32.15
N THR A 492 4.96 -7.51 32.84
CA THR A 492 5.01 -8.98 33.01
C THR A 492 4.94 -9.69 31.67
N LEU A 493 3.98 -9.32 30.82
CA LEU A 493 3.84 -9.91 29.48
C LEU A 493 5.04 -9.58 28.58
N SER A 494 5.58 -8.37 28.68
CA SER A 494 6.75 -7.97 27.88
C SER A 494 8.00 -8.75 28.28
N LEU A 495 8.23 -8.95 29.58
CA LEU A 495 9.32 -9.77 30.11
C LEU A 495 9.16 -11.24 29.71
N LEU A 496 7.95 -11.78 29.83
CA LEU A 496 7.65 -13.15 29.41
C LEU A 496 7.88 -13.35 27.90
N ALA A 497 7.39 -12.43 27.07
CA ALA A 497 7.61 -12.45 25.63
C ALA A 497 9.10 -12.38 25.28
N PHE A 498 9.86 -11.53 25.98
CA PHE A 498 11.31 -11.43 25.81
C PHE A 498 12.04 -12.73 26.17
N ALA A 499 11.71 -13.33 27.32
CA ALA A 499 12.30 -14.59 27.77
C ALA A 499 11.98 -15.74 26.79
N LEU A 500 10.72 -15.89 26.36
CA LEU A 500 10.31 -16.91 25.41
C LEU A 500 10.98 -16.75 24.04
N ASN A 501 11.14 -15.51 23.56
CA ASN A 501 11.83 -15.26 22.30
C ASN A 501 13.33 -15.62 22.35
N ARG A 502 13.98 -15.51 23.51
CA ARG A 502 15.37 -15.98 23.71
C ARG A 502 15.49 -17.50 23.80
N LEU A 503 14.46 -18.19 24.29
CA LEU A 503 14.45 -19.64 24.45
C LEU A 503 14.04 -20.39 23.18
N ARG A 504 13.51 -19.70 22.16
CA ARG A 504 13.20 -20.33 20.87
C ARG A 504 14.50 -20.69 20.15
N PRO A 505 14.71 -21.95 19.75
CA PRO A 505 15.87 -22.32 18.96
C PRO A 505 15.86 -21.51 17.66
N THR A 506 16.97 -20.85 17.37
CA THR A 506 17.23 -20.27 16.06
C THR A 506 17.34 -21.42 15.07
N HIS A 507 16.24 -21.78 14.40
CA HIS A 507 16.34 -22.61 13.21
C HIS A 507 17.08 -21.78 12.16
N ALA A 508 18.34 -22.16 11.94
CA ALA A 508 19.15 -21.79 10.79
C ALA A 508 18.55 -22.36 9.50
#